data_AF-A0A5N6NRG9-F1
#
_entry.id   AF-A0A5N6NRG9-F1
#
_cell.length_a   1.000
_cell.length_b   1.000
_cell.length_c   1.000
_cell.angle_alpha   90.00
_cell.angle_beta   90.00
_cell.angle_gamma   90.00
#
_symmetry.space_group_name_H-M   'P 1'
#
loop_
_entity.id
_entity.type
_entity.pdbx_description
1 polymer ?
#
loop_
_entity_poly.entity_id
_entity_poly.type
_entity_poly.pdbx_seq_one_letter_code
_entity_poly.pdbx_strand_id
1 'polypeptide(L)'
;MKINSPDLEEIRFLLVHFRFLSEGQHNLRFQSQPHNVQFQSPVRLLFHSIHMRLTPREVEKLMLHNAGYLAQKRLARGLRLNHTEAVALIATQILEFVHDGDKSVAELMDVGRQLLGRRQVLPSVPHLLDSVQVEGTFPDGTKLITVHNPISCENGNLDLALHGSFLPVPSLEKFPIIEGGKIPGEFIFGNGHILLNLGREAVKIKVTNNGDRPIQVVGSHYHFIEVNPCLIFDRRKSYGMRLNIPAGTATRFEPGDAKSITLVRIGGNQVIKGGNGIADNLTNDSNVKTVMESVIARGFGNSTDTSTSVIVEGSPLASKISREAYANMYGPTVGDKIRLGDTDLFAQVEKDFAVYGDECVFGGGKVVRDGMGQAAGYSAADCLDTVITNALIIDYTGIYKADIGIKGGSVSSLGKAGNPDVMNGVFDSMIIGVSTEVIAGEGMIVTAGAIDCHVHFICPQLAYEAIASGITTMIGGGTGPADGTRATT
;
A
#
# COMPACT_ATOMS: atom_id res chain seq x y z
N MET A 1 -67.97 -4.52 0.70
CA MET A 1 -67.23 -5.28 -0.33
C MET A 1 -65.92 -4.52 -0.57
N LYS A 2 -64.79 -4.82 0.10
CA LYS A 2 -63.76 -5.84 -0.26
C LYS A 2 -63.56 -5.87 -1.80
N ILE A 3 -62.39 -5.57 -2.36
CA ILE A 3 -61.10 -6.31 -2.27
C ILE A 3 -59.88 -5.37 -2.57
N ASN A 4 -58.69 -5.86 -2.19
CA ASN A 4 -57.38 -5.26 -1.93
C ASN A 4 -56.51 -4.76 -3.11
N SER A 5 -55.42 -4.10 -2.65
CA SER A 5 -54.15 -3.62 -3.23
C SER A 5 -53.43 -4.44 -4.33
N PRO A 6 -52.49 -3.82 -5.08
CA PRO A 6 -51.97 -4.32 -6.35
C PRO A 6 -50.71 -5.20 -6.20
N ASP A 7 -50.65 -6.28 -6.99
CA ASP A 7 -49.49 -7.16 -7.11
C ASP A 7 -48.38 -6.49 -7.94
N LEU A 8 -47.33 -6.10 -7.22
CA LEU A 8 -46.02 -5.66 -7.67
C LEU A 8 -45.04 -6.83 -7.44
N GLU A 9 -45.14 -7.90 -8.22
CA GLU A 9 -44.16 -8.99 -8.23
C GLU A 9 -44.07 -9.63 -9.62
N GLU A 10 -43.20 -9.13 -10.52
CA GLU A 10 -42.56 -9.95 -11.57
C GLU A 10 -41.49 -9.19 -12.39
N ILE A 11 -40.46 -8.64 -11.74
CA ILE A 11 -39.15 -8.41 -12.39
C ILE A 11 -38.06 -8.74 -11.37
N ARG A 12 -37.72 -10.04 -11.25
CA ARG A 12 -36.58 -10.49 -10.45
C ARG A 12 -35.30 -10.31 -11.27
N PHE A 13 -34.50 -9.32 -10.87
CA PHE A 13 -33.12 -9.16 -11.30
C PHE A 13 -32.32 -10.44 -10.98
N LEU A 14 -31.65 -10.98 -12.00
CA LEU A 14 -30.77 -12.12 -11.88
C LEU A 14 -29.45 -11.67 -11.21
N LEU A 15 -29.46 -11.51 -9.89
CA LEU A 15 -28.24 -11.45 -9.09
C LEU A 15 -27.61 -12.85 -9.07
N VAL A 16 -26.37 -12.96 -9.54
CA VAL A 16 -25.58 -14.19 -9.45
C VAL A 16 -25.25 -14.46 -7.98
N HIS A 17 -25.98 -15.39 -7.37
CA HIS A 17 -25.68 -15.97 -6.06
C HIS A 17 -24.48 -16.92 -6.14
N PHE A 18 -23.39 -16.59 -5.46
CA PHE A 18 -22.38 -17.57 -5.07
C PHE A 18 -22.91 -18.35 -3.86
N ARG A 19 -23.40 -19.57 -4.10
CA ARG A 19 -23.70 -20.55 -3.04
C ARG A 19 -22.45 -21.40 -2.80
N PHE A 20 -21.80 -21.20 -1.66
CA PHE A 20 -20.89 -22.20 -1.10
C PHE A 20 -21.72 -23.44 -0.71
N LEU A 21 -21.42 -24.59 -1.33
CA LEU A 21 -21.92 -25.89 -0.89
C LEU A 21 -20.79 -26.60 -0.13
N SER A 22 -20.93 -26.70 1.19
CA SER A 22 -20.17 -27.62 2.02
C SER A 22 -20.95 -28.91 2.23
N GLU A 23 -20.23 -30.03 2.09
CA GLU A 23 -20.50 -31.39 2.59
C GLU A 23 -21.49 -32.28 1.83
N GLY A 24 -20.91 -33.31 1.21
CA GLY A 24 -21.60 -34.47 0.65
C GLY A 24 -20.60 -35.36 -0.08
N GLN A 25 -19.93 -36.25 0.66
CA GLN A 25 -19.05 -37.28 0.10
C GLN A 25 -19.76 -38.10 -0.98
N HIS A 26 -19.35 -37.96 -2.25
CA HIS A 26 -19.45 -39.05 -3.23
C HIS A 26 -18.31 -38.93 -4.25
N ASN A 27 -17.46 -39.96 -4.27
CA ASN A 27 -16.39 -40.17 -5.25
C ASN A 27 -16.94 -40.15 -6.68
N LEU A 28 -16.58 -39.12 -7.45
CA LEU A 28 -16.67 -39.13 -8.92
C LEU A 28 -15.32 -38.69 -9.49
N ARG A 29 -14.55 -39.68 -9.96
CA ARG A 29 -13.33 -39.47 -10.75
C ARG A 29 -13.74 -38.90 -12.11
N PHE A 30 -13.39 -37.63 -12.36
CA PHE A 30 -13.39 -37.06 -13.70
C PHE A 30 -11.97 -37.10 -14.27
N GLN A 31 -11.76 -37.96 -15.29
CA GLN A 31 -10.60 -37.89 -16.17
C GLN A 31 -10.78 -36.69 -17.11
N SER A 32 -9.95 -35.66 -16.96
CA SER A 32 -9.84 -34.58 -17.94
C SER A 32 -8.92 -35.03 -19.09
N GLN A 33 -9.50 -35.22 -20.28
CA GLN A 33 -8.73 -35.22 -21.51
C GLN A 33 -8.46 -33.77 -21.93
N PRO A 34 -7.22 -33.36 -22.21
CA PRO A 34 -6.94 -32.06 -22.81
C PRO A 34 -7.16 -32.14 -24.32
N HIS A 35 -8.18 -31.44 -24.82
CA HIS A 35 -8.30 -31.17 -26.26
C HIS A 35 -7.19 -30.19 -26.68
N ASN A 36 -6.19 -30.74 -27.37
CA ASN A 36 -5.17 -29.99 -28.10
C ASN A 36 -5.81 -29.12 -29.19
N VAL A 37 -5.76 -27.80 -29.04
CA VAL A 37 -5.95 -26.85 -30.15
C VAL A 37 -4.60 -26.72 -30.86
N GLN A 38 -4.46 -27.38 -32.02
CA GLN A 38 -3.29 -27.25 -32.87
C GLN A 38 -3.27 -25.89 -33.59
N PHE A 39 -2.36 -25.00 -33.20
CA PHE A 39 -1.93 -23.90 -34.06
C PHE A 39 -1.11 -24.48 -35.22
N GLN A 40 -1.65 -24.47 -36.43
CA GLN A 40 -0.89 -24.78 -37.65
C GLN A 40 -0.05 -23.55 -38.07
N SER A 41 1.21 -23.52 -37.63
CA SER A 41 2.25 -22.69 -38.26
C SER A 41 3.02 -23.52 -39.29
N PRO A 42 3.31 -23.03 -40.52
CA PRO A 42 4.01 -23.79 -41.53
C PRO A 42 5.53 -23.63 -41.39
N VAL A 43 6.11 -24.07 -40.28
CA VAL A 43 7.57 -24.26 -40.16
C VAL A 43 7.83 -25.52 -39.36
N ARG A 44 7.94 -26.65 -40.06
CA ARG A 44 8.19 -27.96 -39.45
C ARG A 44 9.69 -28.14 -39.24
N LEU A 45 10.23 -27.59 -38.15
CA LEU A 45 11.57 -27.89 -37.67
C LEU A 45 11.59 -29.31 -37.09
N LEU A 46 12.25 -30.23 -37.79
CA LEU A 46 12.51 -31.60 -37.32
C LEU A 46 13.57 -31.58 -36.21
N PHE A 47 13.15 -31.37 -34.96
CA PHE A 47 13.99 -31.66 -33.79
C PHE A 47 13.60 -32.99 -33.16
N HIS A 48 14.52 -33.96 -33.22
CA HIS A 48 14.47 -35.16 -32.39
C HIS A 48 14.69 -34.74 -30.92
N SER A 49 13.62 -34.81 -30.11
CA SER A 49 13.60 -34.95 -28.65
C SER A 49 14.53 -34.07 -27.78
N ILE A 50 14.50 -32.75 -27.94
CA ILE A 50 14.88 -31.81 -26.87
C ILE A 50 13.83 -30.71 -26.81
N HIS A 51 12.81 -30.88 -25.98
CA HIS A 51 11.86 -29.81 -25.68
C HIS A 51 12.52 -28.86 -24.68
N MET A 52 12.50 -27.55 -24.93
CA MET A 52 13.09 -26.54 -24.02
C MET A 52 12.41 -26.45 -22.64
N ARG A 53 11.35 -27.23 -22.38
CA ARG A 53 10.61 -27.33 -21.10
C ARG A 53 10.45 -25.98 -20.39
N LEU A 54 10.03 -24.96 -21.14
CA LEU A 54 9.89 -23.60 -20.62
C LEU A 54 8.80 -23.54 -19.55
N THR A 55 9.17 -23.00 -18.41
CA THR A 55 8.26 -22.66 -17.31
C THR A 55 7.56 -21.32 -17.58
N PRO A 56 6.38 -21.06 -16.98
CA PRO A 56 5.66 -19.79 -17.19
C PRO A 56 6.53 -18.54 -16.94
N ARG A 57 7.32 -18.56 -15.87
CA ARG A 57 8.27 -17.48 -15.55
C ARG A 57 9.32 -17.23 -16.64
N GLU A 58 9.77 -18.27 -17.34
CA GLU A 58 10.76 -18.11 -18.42
C GLU A 58 10.13 -17.49 -19.68
N VAL A 59 8.86 -17.83 -19.96
CA VAL A 59 8.08 -17.20 -21.03
C VAL A 59 7.86 -15.71 -20.75
N GLU A 60 7.51 -15.35 -19.51
CA GLU A 60 7.36 -13.95 -19.09
C GLU A 60 8.68 -13.17 -19.17
N LYS A 61 9.79 -13.77 -18.75
CA LYS A 61 11.12 -13.15 -18.84
C LYS A 61 11.56 -12.93 -20.29
N LEU A 62 11.20 -13.84 -21.19
CA LEU A 62 11.43 -13.65 -22.63
C LEU A 62 10.61 -12.48 -23.19
N MET A 63 9.36 -12.31 -22.77
CA MET A 63 8.55 -11.14 -23.13
C MET A 63 9.15 -9.84 -22.58
N LEU A 64 9.65 -9.85 -21.35
CA LEU A 64 10.36 -8.72 -20.75
C LEU A 64 11.62 -8.37 -21.54
N HIS A 65 12.44 -9.36 -21.91
CA HIS A 65 13.63 -9.17 -22.73
C HIS A 65 13.28 -8.55 -24.10
N ASN A 66 12.20 -9.01 -24.74
CA ASN A 66 11.73 -8.42 -26.01
C ASN A 66 11.35 -6.94 -25.87
N ALA A 67 10.73 -6.56 -24.76
CA ALA A 67 10.41 -5.17 -24.45
C ALA A 67 11.68 -4.34 -24.20
N GLY A 68 12.66 -4.89 -23.48
CA GLY A 68 13.97 -4.26 -23.28
C GLY A 68 14.73 -4.06 -24.58
N TYR A 69 14.76 -5.07 -25.45
CA TYR A 69 15.41 -4.97 -26.76
C TYR A 69 14.74 -3.93 -27.68
N LEU A 70 13.41 -3.79 -27.59
CA LEU A 70 12.71 -2.69 -28.26
C LEU A 70 13.19 -1.32 -27.75
N ALA A 71 13.31 -1.16 -26.43
CA ALA A 71 13.81 0.07 -25.81
C ALA A 71 15.27 0.36 -26.21
N GLN A 72 16.13 -0.65 -26.26
CA GLN A 72 17.52 -0.51 -26.72
C GLN A 72 17.61 -0.04 -28.18
N LYS A 73 16.78 -0.58 -29.08
CA LYS A 73 16.72 -0.11 -30.48
C LYS A 73 16.27 1.35 -30.58
N ARG A 74 15.33 1.77 -29.74
CA ARG A 74 14.87 3.17 -29.67
C ARG A 74 15.97 4.08 -29.14
N LEU A 75 16.66 3.65 -28.08
CA LEU A 75 17.81 4.37 -27.51
C LEU A 75 18.95 4.52 -28.54
N ALA A 76 19.30 3.44 -29.26
CA ALA A 76 20.34 3.45 -30.29
C ALA A 76 20.04 4.43 -31.46
N ARG A 77 18.76 4.72 -31.71
CA ARG A 77 18.32 5.72 -32.70
C ARG A 77 18.36 7.15 -32.16
N GLY A 78 18.61 7.36 -30.87
CA GLY A 78 18.59 8.66 -30.22
C GLY A 78 17.22 9.08 -29.68
N LEU A 79 16.27 8.14 -29.52
CA LEU A 79 14.98 8.44 -28.90
C LEU A 79 15.12 8.46 -27.38
N ARG A 80 14.43 9.42 -26.75
CA ARG A 80 14.33 9.52 -25.29
C ARG A 80 13.29 8.53 -24.80
N LEU A 81 13.67 7.72 -23.80
CA LEU A 81 12.82 6.65 -23.30
C LEU A 81 11.76 7.19 -22.34
N ASN A 82 10.55 6.64 -22.43
CA ASN A 82 9.50 6.83 -21.44
C ASN A 82 9.72 5.92 -20.21
N HIS A 83 8.82 6.02 -19.23
CA HIS A 83 8.91 5.23 -17.98
C HIS A 83 8.96 3.72 -18.27
N THR A 84 8.04 3.20 -19.07
CA THR A 84 7.92 1.77 -19.38
C THR A 84 9.14 1.23 -20.11
N GLU A 85 9.67 2.00 -21.07
CA GLU A 85 10.88 1.64 -21.81
C GLU A 85 12.12 1.64 -20.93
N ALA A 86 12.24 2.62 -20.02
CA ALA A 86 13.35 2.70 -19.08
C ALA A 86 13.34 1.48 -18.13
N VAL A 87 12.17 1.15 -17.55
CA VAL A 87 12.00 -0.05 -16.70
C VAL A 87 12.39 -1.31 -17.46
N ALA A 88 11.86 -1.50 -18.67
CA ALA A 88 12.12 -2.69 -19.48
C ALA A 88 13.61 -2.83 -19.84
N LEU A 89 14.27 -1.73 -20.22
CA LEU A 89 15.70 -1.73 -20.53
C LEU A 89 16.53 -2.09 -19.30
N ILE A 90 16.31 -1.42 -18.18
CA ILE A 90 17.08 -1.65 -16.95
C ILE A 90 16.91 -3.09 -16.48
N ALA A 91 15.66 -3.59 -16.42
CA ALA A 91 15.38 -4.95 -16.00
C ALA A 91 16.02 -5.99 -16.92
N THR A 92 15.98 -5.77 -18.24
CA THR A 92 16.58 -6.67 -19.22
C THR A 92 18.10 -6.68 -19.10
N GLN A 93 18.74 -5.52 -18.95
CA GLN A 93 20.20 -5.44 -18.80
C GLN A 93 20.69 -6.11 -17.52
N ILE A 94 19.96 -5.97 -16.41
CA ILE A 94 20.27 -6.72 -15.19
C ILE A 94 20.21 -8.22 -15.47
N LEU A 95 19.18 -8.72 -16.16
CA LEU A 95 19.06 -10.15 -16.48
C LEU A 95 20.21 -10.66 -17.34
N GLU A 96 20.66 -9.89 -18.33
CA GLU A 96 21.83 -10.26 -19.15
C GLU A 96 23.11 -10.30 -18.31
N PHE A 97 23.35 -9.32 -17.45
CA PHE A 97 24.53 -9.35 -16.57
C PHE A 97 24.47 -10.47 -15.52
N VAL A 98 23.27 -10.87 -15.08
CA VAL A 98 23.08 -12.04 -14.23
C VAL A 98 23.43 -13.32 -15.00
N HIS A 99 23.10 -13.38 -16.29
CA HIS A 99 23.40 -14.52 -17.14
C HIS A 99 24.91 -14.67 -17.41
N ASP A 100 25.62 -13.55 -17.60
CA ASP A 100 27.08 -13.54 -17.74
C ASP A 100 27.79 -14.12 -16.50
N GLY A 101 27.19 -13.98 -15.31
CA GLY A 101 27.69 -14.56 -14.07
C GLY A 101 28.90 -13.85 -13.45
N ASP A 102 29.35 -12.74 -14.05
CA ASP A 102 30.56 -12.02 -13.65
C ASP A 102 30.37 -11.03 -12.49
N LYS A 103 29.12 -10.74 -12.10
CA LYS A 103 28.78 -9.65 -11.16
C LYS A 103 27.93 -10.14 -10.00
N SER A 104 28.21 -9.60 -8.82
CA SER A 104 27.42 -9.80 -7.61
C SER A 104 26.14 -8.96 -7.61
N VAL A 105 25.18 -9.30 -6.73
CA VAL A 105 23.94 -8.51 -6.56
C VAL A 105 24.24 -7.05 -6.24
N ALA A 106 25.22 -6.77 -5.36
CA ALA A 106 25.59 -5.42 -4.96
C ALA A 106 26.14 -4.60 -6.15
N GLU A 107 26.98 -5.22 -6.98
CA GLU A 107 27.53 -4.56 -8.18
C GLU A 107 26.43 -4.27 -9.20
N LEU A 108 25.45 -5.17 -9.37
CA LEU A 108 24.32 -4.95 -10.27
C LEU A 108 23.40 -3.82 -9.81
N MET A 109 23.26 -3.61 -8.50
CA MET A 109 22.53 -2.46 -7.96
C MET A 109 23.19 -1.14 -8.36
N ASP A 110 24.52 -1.09 -8.40
CA ASP A 110 25.27 0.10 -8.81
C ASP A 110 25.35 0.26 -10.33
N VAL A 111 25.58 -0.83 -11.08
CA VAL A 111 25.58 -0.83 -12.55
C VAL A 111 24.22 -0.38 -13.08
N GLY A 112 23.13 -0.82 -12.47
CA GLY A 112 21.77 -0.41 -12.84
C GLY A 112 21.55 1.11 -12.82
N ARG A 113 22.22 1.83 -11.92
CA ARG A 113 22.18 3.31 -11.83
C ARG A 113 22.98 4.02 -12.91
N GLN A 114 23.88 3.30 -13.56
CA GLN A 114 24.77 3.86 -14.58
C GLN A 114 24.20 3.68 -15.99
N LEU A 115 23.16 2.87 -16.19
CA LEU A 115 22.65 2.54 -17.53
C LEU A 115 22.05 3.75 -18.24
N LEU A 116 21.15 4.47 -17.58
CA LEU A 116 20.37 5.57 -18.17
C LEU A 116 20.61 6.87 -17.42
N GLY A 117 20.84 7.95 -18.17
CA GLY A 117 20.93 9.30 -17.64
C GLY A 117 19.71 10.15 -17.97
N ARG A 118 19.64 11.32 -17.34
CA ARG A 118 18.53 12.29 -17.51
C ARG A 118 18.33 12.74 -18.96
N ARG A 119 19.40 12.77 -19.76
CA ARG A 119 19.33 13.13 -21.19
C ARG A 119 18.71 12.03 -22.05
N GLN A 120 18.83 10.77 -21.64
CA GLN A 120 18.35 9.61 -22.39
C GLN A 120 16.88 9.27 -22.11
N VAL A 121 16.29 9.85 -21.07
CA VAL A 121 14.89 9.61 -20.67
C VAL A 121 14.06 10.88 -20.82
N LEU A 122 12.73 10.74 -20.87
CA LEU A 122 11.83 11.89 -20.82
C LEU A 122 11.91 12.60 -19.45
N PRO A 123 11.65 13.91 -19.37
CA PRO A 123 11.78 14.68 -18.12
C PRO A 123 10.93 14.17 -16.94
N SER A 124 9.84 13.45 -17.19
CA SER A 124 8.98 12.88 -16.16
C SER A 124 9.54 11.59 -15.54
N VAL A 125 10.41 10.87 -16.24
CA VAL A 125 10.91 9.54 -15.82
C VAL A 125 11.71 9.57 -14.51
N PRO A 126 12.61 10.54 -14.27
CA PRO A 126 13.34 10.62 -13.00
C PRO A 126 12.42 10.79 -11.77
N HIS A 127 11.21 11.31 -11.97
CA HIS A 127 10.22 11.52 -10.90
C HIS A 127 9.27 10.34 -10.71
N LEU A 128 9.07 9.52 -11.74
CA LEU A 128 8.20 8.35 -11.69
C LEU A 128 8.95 7.09 -11.27
N LEU A 129 10.25 7.01 -11.58
CA LEU A 129 11.03 5.78 -11.48
C LEU A 129 11.89 5.74 -10.21
N ASP A 130 11.26 5.38 -9.08
CA ASP A 130 11.94 5.25 -7.78
C ASP A 130 12.84 4.01 -7.70
N SER A 131 12.33 2.88 -8.19
CA SER A 131 13.10 1.64 -8.21
C SER A 131 12.68 0.69 -9.33
N VAL A 132 13.62 -0.12 -9.80
CA VAL A 132 13.36 -1.23 -10.72
C VAL A 132 13.74 -2.51 -10.01
N GLN A 133 12.82 -3.47 -9.99
CA GLN A 133 13.01 -4.77 -9.36
C GLN A 133 12.96 -5.88 -10.40
N VAL A 134 13.91 -6.80 -10.33
CA VAL A 134 13.93 -7.98 -11.19
C VAL A 134 14.61 -9.14 -10.48
N GLU A 135 14.03 -10.32 -10.63
CA GLU A 135 14.64 -11.57 -10.18
C GLU A 135 15.44 -12.22 -11.30
N GLY A 136 16.70 -12.57 -11.03
CA GLY A 136 17.58 -13.25 -11.98
C GLY A 136 18.09 -14.57 -11.39
N THR A 137 18.41 -15.54 -12.26
CA THR A 137 19.01 -16.83 -11.86
C THR A 137 20.53 -16.72 -11.95
N PHE A 138 21.17 -16.49 -10.83
CA PHE A 138 22.63 -16.51 -10.70
C PHE A 138 23.14 -17.95 -10.66
N PRO A 139 24.47 -18.17 -10.77
CA PRO A 139 25.08 -19.46 -10.50
C PRO A 139 24.73 -20.05 -9.12
N ASP A 140 24.41 -19.20 -8.13
CA ASP A 140 24.02 -19.58 -6.77
C ASP A 140 22.49 -19.55 -6.53
N GLY A 141 21.70 -19.53 -7.60
CA GLY A 141 20.24 -19.58 -7.58
C GLY A 141 19.53 -18.24 -7.81
N THR A 142 18.21 -18.22 -7.67
CA THR A 142 17.41 -17.02 -7.93
C THR A 142 17.58 -15.98 -6.82
N LYS A 143 17.91 -14.74 -7.20
CA LYS A 143 18.02 -13.60 -6.29
C LYS A 143 17.22 -12.41 -6.82
N LEU A 144 16.71 -11.59 -5.92
CA LEU A 144 16.05 -10.32 -6.24
C LEU A 144 17.11 -9.21 -6.31
N ILE A 145 17.11 -8.46 -7.40
CA ILE A 145 17.90 -7.23 -7.55
C ILE A 145 16.92 -6.07 -7.52
N THR A 146 17.24 -5.06 -6.69
CA THR A 146 16.50 -3.80 -6.64
C THR A 146 17.44 -2.66 -6.94
N VAL A 147 17.22 -1.97 -8.07
CA VAL A 147 17.98 -0.77 -8.42
C VAL A 147 17.20 0.44 -7.92
N HIS A 148 17.70 1.08 -6.87
CA HIS A 148 17.11 2.31 -6.33
C HIS A 148 17.63 3.53 -7.09
N ASN A 149 16.74 4.46 -7.44
CA ASN A 149 17.02 5.69 -8.16
C ASN A 149 17.92 5.46 -9.39
N PRO A 150 17.44 4.69 -10.38
CA PRO A 150 18.23 4.29 -11.53
C PRO A 150 18.70 5.46 -12.40
N ILE A 151 18.02 6.62 -12.36
CA ILE A 151 18.38 7.81 -13.14
C ILE A 151 19.13 8.82 -12.27
N SER A 152 20.36 8.49 -11.88
CA SER A 152 21.19 9.35 -11.02
C SER A 152 22.14 10.28 -11.77
N CYS A 153 22.46 9.97 -13.03
CA CYS A 153 23.50 10.66 -13.80
C CYS A 153 22.89 11.53 -14.92
N GLU A 154 23.62 12.55 -15.37
CA GLU A 154 23.22 13.36 -16.54
C GLU A 154 23.28 12.54 -17.84
N ASN A 155 24.35 11.77 -18.00
CA ASN A 155 24.50 10.80 -19.09
C ASN A 155 24.73 9.41 -18.48
N GLY A 156 23.99 8.42 -18.98
CA GLY A 156 24.26 7.01 -18.70
C GLY A 156 25.43 6.48 -19.52
N ASN A 157 26.00 5.37 -19.08
CA ASN A 157 26.95 4.57 -19.83
C ASN A 157 26.18 3.75 -20.88
N LEU A 158 26.14 4.27 -22.11
CA LEU A 158 25.40 3.69 -23.21
C LEU A 158 25.97 2.34 -23.69
N ASP A 159 27.27 2.10 -23.49
CA ASP A 159 27.88 0.80 -23.77
C ASP A 159 27.30 -0.28 -22.84
N LEU A 160 27.14 0.06 -21.56
CA LEU A 160 26.49 -0.84 -20.59
C LEU A 160 24.99 -0.98 -20.83
N ALA A 161 24.30 0.07 -21.32
CA ALA A 161 22.87 0.03 -21.62
C ALA A 161 22.53 -0.80 -22.87
N LEU A 162 23.50 -0.96 -23.79
CA LEU A 162 23.38 -1.72 -25.02
C LEU A 162 24.15 -3.05 -24.96
N HIS A 163 24.57 -3.49 -23.77
CA HIS A 163 25.27 -4.75 -23.58
C HIS A 163 24.41 -5.94 -24.05
N GLY A 164 25.03 -6.88 -24.75
CA GLY A 164 24.37 -8.05 -25.35
C GLY A 164 23.47 -7.75 -26.56
N SER A 165 23.19 -6.48 -26.88
CA SER A 165 22.27 -6.11 -27.96
C SER A 165 22.90 -6.10 -29.37
N PHE A 166 24.24 -6.01 -29.44
CA PHE A 166 25.02 -5.81 -30.66
C PHE A 166 24.60 -4.58 -31.49
N LEU A 167 23.94 -3.60 -30.86
CA LEU A 167 23.53 -2.35 -31.50
C LEU A 167 24.66 -1.32 -31.46
N PRO A 168 24.75 -0.43 -32.47
CA PRO A 168 25.74 0.65 -32.47
C PRO A 168 25.40 1.66 -31.36
N VAL A 169 26.43 2.03 -30.59
CA VAL A 169 26.30 2.99 -29.50
C VAL A 169 26.12 4.40 -30.08
N PRO A 170 25.02 5.11 -29.74
CA PRO A 170 24.77 6.45 -30.28
C PRO A 170 25.66 7.50 -29.60
N SER A 171 26.02 8.55 -30.34
CA SER A 171 26.69 9.71 -29.77
C SER A 171 25.74 10.50 -28.85
N LEU A 172 26.30 11.05 -27.76
CA LEU A 172 25.54 11.81 -26.75
C LEU A 172 24.92 13.11 -27.30
N GLU A 173 25.40 13.60 -28.44
CA GLU A 173 24.87 14.78 -29.13
C GLU A 173 23.46 14.57 -29.67
N LYS A 174 23.04 13.31 -29.91
CA LYS A 174 21.67 12.99 -30.36
C LYS A 174 20.60 13.28 -29.31
N PHE A 175 20.99 13.52 -28.05
CA PHE A 175 20.09 13.78 -26.94
C PHE A 175 20.18 15.25 -26.49
N PRO A 176 19.38 16.18 -27.05
CA PRO A 176 19.40 17.58 -26.61
C PRO A 176 18.95 17.72 -25.15
N ILE A 177 19.54 18.69 -24.44
CA ILE A 177 19.16 19.01 -23.07
C ILE A 177 17.80 19.71 -23.10
N ILE A 178 16.83 19.21 -22.34
CA ILE A 178 15.57 19.90 -22.07
C ILE A 178 15.53 20.10 -20.57
N GLU A 179 15.64 21.34 -20.14
CA GLU A 179 15.33 21.74 -18.76
C GLU A 179 13.84 22.06 -18.67
N GLY A 180 13.17 21.49 -17.68
CA GLY A 180 11.74 21.72 -17.43
C GLY A 180 10.86 20.56 -17.89
N GLY A 181 10.43 19.75 -16.93
CA GLY A 181 9.37 18.77 -17.07
C GLY A 181 8.31 18.99 -16.01
N LYS A 182 7.04 18.77 -16.34
CA LYS A 182 5.99 18.66 -15.32
C LYS A 182 6.26 17.39 -14.52
N ILE A 183 6.15 17.49 -13.20
CA ILE A 183 6.23 16.33 -12.30
C ILE A 183 4.84 15.69 -12.30
N PRO A 184 4.65 14.48 -12.86
CA PRO A 184 3.36 13.84 -12.84
C PRO A 184 2.99 13.47 -11.40
N GLY A 185 1.74 13.73 -10.98
CA GLY A 185 1.32 13.43 -9.61
C GLY A 185 1.90 14.35 -8.52
N GLU A 186 2.49 15.50 -8.89
CA GLU A 186 3.08 16.43 -7.93
C GLU A 186 2.09 16.90 -6.86
N PHE A 187 2.55 16.90 -5.62
CA PHE A 187 1.86 17.51 -4.50
C PHE A 187 2.31 18.96 -4.31
N ILE A 188 1.35 19.88 -4.32
CA ILE A 188 1.58 21.28 -3.93
C ILE A 188 1.06 21.44 -2.52
N PHE A 189 2.00 21.59 -1.58
CA PHE A 189 1.71 21.73 -0.16
C PHE A 189 1.50 23.19 0.22
N GLY A 190 0.62 23.42 1.20
CA GLY A 190 0.63 24.67 1.95
C GLY A 190 1.81 24.74 2.92
N ASN A 191 2.30 25.95 3.21
CA ASN A 191 3.30 26.14 4.28
C ASN A 191 2.64 25.92 5.65
N GLY A 192 3.16 24.98 6.45
CA GLY A 192 2.70 24.78 7.84
C GLY A 192 3.07 23.44 8.47
N HIS A 193 2.86 23.36 9.79
CA HIS A 193 2.99 22.13 10.57
C HIS A 193 1.61 21.65 11.04
N ILE A 194 1.38 20.35 10.98
CA ILE A 194 0.18 19.70 11.53
C ILE A 194 0.48 19.32 12.99
N LEU A 195 -0.44 19.68 13.88
CA LEU A 195 -0.40 19.30 15.30
C LEU A 195 -1.09 17.96 15.46
N LEU A 196 -0.37 16.96 15.94
CA LEU A 196 -0.91 15.63 16.21
C LEU A 196 -1.54 15.57 17.60
N ASN A 197 -2.62 14.78 17.74
CA ASN A 197 -3.24 14.40 19.01
C ASN A 197 -3.66 15.61 19.89
N LEU A 198 -4.33 16.59 19.28
CA LEU A 198 -4.84 17.76 20.00
C LEU A 198 -5.89 17.36 21.08
N GLY A 199 -5.82 18.00 22.24
CA GLY A 199 -6.79 17.83 23.33
C GLY A 199 -6.60 16.58 24.19
N ARG A 200 -5.44 15.90 24.12
CA ARG A 200 -5.15 14.73 24.95
C ARG A 200 -4.19 15.06 26.09
N GLU A 201 -4.42 14.45 27.25
CA GLU A 201 -3.46 14.47 28.37
C GLU A 201 -2.15 13.84 27.94
N ALA A 202 -1.04 14.52 28.22
CA ALA A 202 0.29 14.08 27.84
C ALA A 202 1.24 14.01 29.04
N VAL A 203 2.07 12.98 29.10
CA VAL A 203 3.06 12.78 30.16
C VAL A 203 4.41 12.44 29.53
N LYS A 204 5.48 13.07 30.01
CA LYS A 204 6.85 12.73 29.61
C LYS A 204 7.46 11.76 30.62
N ILE A 205 7.96 10.61 30.17
CA ILE A 205 8.54 9.57 31.04
C ILE A 205 9.92 9.18 30.51
N LYS A 206 10.86 8.93 31.42
CA LYS A 206 12.17 8.36 31.09
C LYS A 206 12.08 6.83 31.11
N VAL A 207 12.51 6.20 30.02
CA VAL A 207 12.45 4.76 29.82
C VAL A 207 13.86 4.24 29.60
N THR A 208 14.25 3.22 30.38
CA THR A 208 15.57 2.58 30.31
C THR A 208 15.42 1.13 29.89
N ASN A 209 16.21 0.69 28.91
CA ASN A 209 16.28 -0.72 28.50
C ASN A 209 17.37 -1.46 29.27
N ASN A 210 16.97 -2.42 30.12
CA ASN A 210 17.89 -3.28 30.85
C ASN A 210 18.03 -4.68 30.21
N GLY A 211 17.53 -4.85 28.98
CA GLY A 211 17.62 -6.10 28.24
C GLY A 211 18.95 -6.27 27.49
N ASP A 212 19.22 -7.50 27.08
CA ASP A 212 20.37 -7.93 26.27
C ASP A 212 20.16 -7.76 24.76
N ARG A 213 18.93 -7.39 24.35
CA ARG A 213 18.50 -7.25 22.96
C ARG A 213 17.90 -5.88 22.69
N PRO A 214 17.98 -5.38 21.44
CA PRO A 214 17.30 -4.16 21.06
C PRO A 214 15.79 -4.35 21.16
N ILE A 215 15.13 -3.40 21.83
CA ILE A 215 13.68 -3.35 21.93
C ILE A 215 13.21 -2.16 21.12
N GLN A 216 12.63 -2.44 19.97
CA GLN A 216 11.85 -1.45 19.27
C GLN A 216 10.48 -1.41 19.95
N VAL A 217 10.19 -0.38 20.74
CA VAL A 217 8.86 -0.23 21.31
C VAL A 217 7.90 -0.06 20.15
N VAL A 218 7.01 -1.04 20.06
CA VAL A 218 6.33 -1.43 18.83
C VAL A 218 5.15 -0.50 18.61
N GLY A 219 5.32 0.57 17.85
CA GLY A 219 4.24 1.35 17.25
C GLY A 219 3.63 2.46 18.12
N SER A 220 3.39 3.61 17.49
CA SER A 220 2.63 4.76 17.99
C SER A 220 1.40 4.42 18.86
N HIS A 221 0.67 3.35 18.53
CA HIS A 221 -0.62 2.99 19.13
C HIS A 221 -0.58 1.84 20.12
N TYR A 222 0.61 1.34 20.46
CA TYR A 222 0.73 0.28 21.45
C TYR A 222 0.52 0.80 22.86
N HIS A 223 -0.24 0.03 23.65
CA HIS A 223 -0.49 0.32 25.06
C HIS A 223 0.81 0.27 25.84
N PHE A 224 1.28 1.42 26.31
CA PHE A 224 2.65 1.54 26.80
C PHE A 224 2.90 0.72 28.07
N ILE A 225 1.84 0.42 28.85
CA ILE A 225 1.93 -0.45 30.02
C ILE A 225 2.21 -1.91 29.67
N GLU A 226 1.83 -2.36 28.47
CA GLU A 226 1.96 -3.76 28.01
C GLU A 226 3.33 -4.08 27.40
N VAL A 227 4.23 -3.09 27.33
CA VAL A 227 5.55 -3.28 26.69
C VAL A 227 6.43 -4.25 27.47
N ASN A 228 7.46 -4.76 26.78
CA ASN A 228 8.41 -5.75 27.26
C ASN A 228 8.85 -5.51 28.73
N PRO A 229 8.90 -6.55 29.57
CA PRO A 229 9.28 -6.44 30.99
C PRO A 229 10.69 -5.89 31.22
N CYS A 230 11.60 -6.00 30.24
CA CYS A 230 12.97 -5.47 30.34
C CYS A 230 13.06 -3.94 30.29
N LEU A 231 11.97 -3.25 29.93
CA LEU A 231 11.88 -1.80 29.97
C LEU A 231 11.43 -1.33 31.37
N ILE A 232 12.25 -0.47 31.97
CA ILE A 232 12.02 0.10 33.30
C ILE A 232 11.56 1.55 33.13
N PHE A 233 10.36 1.84 33.64
CA PHE A 233 9.74 3.17 33.67
C PHE A 233 8.57 3.18 34.66
N ASP A 234 7.92 4.34 34.84
CA ASP A 234 6.75 4.47 35.71
C ASP A 234 5.50 3.88 35.04
N ARG A 235 5.18 2.62 35.37
CA ARG A 235 4.05 1.90 34.76
C ARG A 235 2.69 2.43 35.20
N ARG A 236 2.61 3.03 36.38
CA ARG A 236 1.36 3.62 36.89
C ARG A 236 0.95 4.81 36.01
N LYS A 237 1.91 5.66 35.65
CA LYS A 237 1.65 6.83 34.79
C LYS A 237 1.41 6.47 33.33
N SER A 238 1.88 5.32 32.87
CA SER A 238 1.64 4.84 31.51
C SER A 238 0.32 4.10 31.32
N TYR A 239 -0.49 3.95 32.37
CA TYR A 239 -1.78 3.28 32.27
C TYR A 239 -2.74 4.08 31.38
N GLY A 240 -3.29 3.44 30.34
CA GLY A 240 -4.15 4.11 29.35
C GLY A 240 -3.41 5.09 28.44
N MET A 241 -2.09 4.97 28.31
CA MET A 241 -1.27 5.88 27.51
C MET A 241 -0.59 5.16 26.34
N ARG A 242 -0.37 5.90 25.25
CA ARG A 242 0.38 5.49 24.04
C ARG A 242 1.42 6.53 23.65
N LEU A 243 2.31 6.22 22.71
CA LEU A 243 3.36 7.17 22.27
C LEU A 243 2.77 8.35 21.48
N ASN A 244 3.28 9.56 21.75
CA ASN A 244 2.93 10.77 20.99
C ASN A 244 3.87 10.99 19.79
N ILE A 245 3.85 10.06 18.85
CA ILE A 245 4.65 10.09 17.63
C ILE A 245 3.72 9.94 16.41
N PRO A 246 4.16 10.28 15.19
CA PRO A 246 3.36 10.07 13.99
C PRO A 246 2.85 8.62 13.89
N ALA A 247 1.60 8.45 13.49
CA ALA A 247 0.97 7.14 13.32
C ALA A 247 1.83 6.21 12.45
N GLY A 248 1.98 4.96 12.87
CA GLY A 248 2.81 3.96 12.18
C GLY A 248 4.33 4.05 12.43
N THR A 249 4.83 5.09 13.11
CA THR A 249 6.25 5.15 13.52
C THR A 249 6.49 4.42 14.85
N ALA A 250 7.76 4.14 15.14
CA ALA A 250 8.20 3.43 16.34
C ALA A 250 9.45 4.07 16.95
N THR A 251 9.67 3.85 18.25
CA THR A 251 10.89 4.29 18.94
C THR A 251 11.76 3.09 19.28
N ARG A 252 13.05 3.17 18.93
CA ARG A 252 14.02 2.10 19.15
C ARG A 252 14.86 2.36 20.40
N PHE A 253 15.00 1.33 21.24
CA PHE A 253 15.84 1.30 22.43
C PHE A 253 16.91 0.23 22.26
N GLU A 254 18.17 0.64 22.23
CA GLU A 254 19.30 -0.30 22.27
C GLU A 254 19.51 -0.82 23.69
N PRO A 255 20.22 -1.94 23.90
CA PRO A 255 20.60 -2.42 25.23
C PRO A 255 21.30 -1.33 26.04
N GLY A 256 20.79 -1.01 27.24
CA GLY A 256 21.33 0.03 28.13
C GLY A 256 20.92 1.47 27.80
N ASP A 257 20.17 1.69 26.72
CA ASP A 257 19.74 3.02 26.29
C ASP A 257 18.63 3.58 27.21
N ALA A 258 18.70 4.88 27.50
CA ALA A 258 17.75 5.58 28.35
C ALA A 258 17.22 6.84 27.63
N LYS A 259 15.96 6.78 27.18
CA LYS A 259 15.33 7.88 26.40
C LYS A 259 14.13 8.45 27.14
N SER A 260 13.97 9.76 27.03
CA SER A 260 12.75 10.44 27.48
C SER A 260 11.74 10.49 26.34
N ILE A 261 10.59 9.88 26.55
CA ILE A 261 9.51 9.80 25.57
C ILE A 261 8.28 10.57 26.05
N THR A 262 7.44 10.98 25.11
CA THR A 262 6.16 11.63 25.38
C THR A 262 5.04 10.64 25.11
N LEU A 263 4.16 10.48 26.09
CA LEU A 263 2.98 9.65 26.01
C LEU A 263 1.72 10.53 25.97
N VAL A 264 0.66 10.04 25.33
CA VAL A 264 -0.68 10.64 25.27
C VAL A 264 -1.75 9.61 25.62
N ARG A 265 -2.84 10.06 26.23
CA ARG A 265 -3.97 9.19 26.59
C ARG A 265 -4.64 8.57 25.35
N ILE A 266 -5.10 7.33 25.47
CA ILE A 266 -5.96 6.71 24.45
C ILE A 266 -7.31 7.45 24.36
N GLY A 267 -7.87 7.52 23.15
CA GLY A 267 -9.19 8.11 22.91
C GLY A 267 -10.30 7.07 23.01
N GLY A 268 -11.51 7.45 22.60
CA GLY A 268 -12.65 6.55 22.48
C GLY A 268 -13.17 6.07 23.83
N ASN A 269 -13.55 4.78 23.89
CA ASN A 269 -14.08 4.15 25.10
C ASN A 269 -13.00 3.89 26.18
N GLN A 270 -11.73 4.17 25.88
CA GLN A 270 -10.56 3.96 26.74
C GLN A 270 -10.50 2.52 27.31
N VAL A 271 -10.62 1.53 26.42
CA VAL A 271 -10.52 0.12 26.79
C VAL A 271 -9.18 -0.41 26.29
N ILE A 272 -8.39 -0.97 27.21
CA ILE A 272 -7.15 -1.66 26.87
C ILE A 272 -7.48 -3.13 26.65
N LYS A 273 -7.01 -3.67 25.53
CA LYS A 273 -7.08 -5.10 25.20
C LYS A 273 -5.76 -5.56 24.58
N GLY A 274 -5.37 -6.80 24.85
CA GLY A 274 -4.26 -7.47 24.19
C GLY A 274 -2.90 -7.23 24.85
N GLY A 275 -1.83 -7.30 24.05
CA GLY A 275 -0.46 -7.17 24.56
C GLY A 275 -0.03 -8.38 25.39
N ASN A 276 0.26 -8.17 26.68
CA ASN A 276 0.58 -9.23 27.64
C ASN A 276 -0.60 -9.56 28.57
N GLY A 277 -1.78 -8.97 28.37
CA GLY A 277 -2.96 -9.17 29.22
C GLY A 277 -2.69 -8.78 30.67
N ILE A 278 -2.04 -7.64 30.89
CA ILE A 278 -1.75 -7.06 32.22
C ILE A 278 -2.87 -6.10 32.63
N ALA A 279 -3.39 -5.36 31.65
CA ALA A 279 -4.31 -4.26 31.80
C ALA A 279 -5.59 -4.43 30.95
N ASP A 280 -5.95 -5.66 30.56
CA ASP A 280 -7.23 -5.93 29.90
C ASP A 280 -8.37 -5.43 30.80
N ASN A 281 -9.13 -4.43 30.34
CA ASN A 281 -10.39 -3.85 30.87
C ASN A 281 -10.44 -2.32 30.70
N LEU A 282 -11.57 -1.69 31.07
CA LEU A 282 -11.72 -0.23 31.10
C LEU A 282 -10.65 0.45 31.97
N THR A 283 -10.13 1.58 31.49
CA THR A 283 -9.21 2.42 32.25
C THR A 283 -9.93 3.20 33.35
N ASN A 284 -10.24 2.54 34.47
CA ASN A 284 -10.76 3.17 35.68
C ASN A 284 -9.70 3.17 36.79
N ASP A 285 -9.67 4.22 37.62
CA ASP A 285 -8.75 4.37 38.75
C ASP A 285 -8.78 3.18 39.74
N SER A 286 -9.91 2.48 39.82
CA SER A 286 -10.10 1.28 40.63
C SER A 286 -9.26 0.09 40.16
N ASN A 287 -9.04 -0.04 38.84
CA ASN A 287 -8.33 -1.17 38.23
C ASN A 287 -6.82 -1.01 38.34
N VAL A 288 -6.32 0.21 38.53
CA VAL A 288 -4.88 0.52 38.60
C VAL A 288 -4.20 -0.29 39.71
N LYS A 289 -4.85 -0.55 40.84
CA LYS A 289 -4.25 -1.34 41.93
C LYS A 289 -4.02 -2.80 41.52
N THR A 290 -5.04 -3.45 40.96
CA THR A 290 -4.99 -4.84 40.51
C THR A 290 -4.02 -5.04 39.34
N VAL A 291 -3.96 -4.06 38.43
CA VAL A 291 -3.01 -4.04 37.31
C VAL A 291 -1.57 -3.93 37.84
N MET A 292 -1.32 -3.05 38.82
CA MET A 292 0.02 -2.91 39.41
C MET A 292 0.45 -4.13 40.23
N GLU A 293 -0.47 -4.83 40.89
CA GLU A 293 -0.19 -6.12 41.52
C GLU A 293 0.23 -7.17 40.49
N SER A 294 -0.44 -7.19 39.32
CA SER A 294 -0.11 -8.10 38.21
C SER A 294 1.25 -7.77 37.56
N VAL A 295 1.57 -6.47 37.42
CA VAL A 295 2.88 -5.98 36.96
C VAL A 295 4.01 -6.49 37.86
N ILE A 296 3.82 -6.38 39.19
CA ILE A 296 4.80 -6.84 40.18
C ILE A 296 4.90 -8.37 40.16
N ALA A 297 3.77 -9.07 40.13
CA ALA A 297 3.73 -10.53 40.14
C ALA A 297 4.42 -11.16 38.92
N ARG A 298 4.32 -10.51 37.74
CA ARG A 298 4.95 -10.96 36.50
C ARG A 298 6.35 -10.39 36.25
N GLY A 299 6.89 -9.60 37.19
CA GLY A 299 8.26 -9.10 37.13
C GLY A 299 8.51 -8.03 36.05
N PHE A 300 7.49 -7.23 35.70
CA PHE A 300 7.67 -6.14 34.76
C PHE A 300 8.43 -4.97 35.42
N GLY A 301 9.47 -4.48 34.74
CA GLY A 301 10.29 -3.37 35.22
C GLY A 301 9.45 -2.13 35.54
N ASN A 302 9.44 -1.72 36.81
CA ASN A 302 8.73 -0.55 37.29
C ASN A 302 9.66 0.31 38.15
N SER A 303 9.71 1.61 37.87
CA SER A 303 10.40 2.60 38.70
C SER A 303 9.46 3.77 38.95
N THR A 304 9.27 4.14 40.21
CA THR A 304 8.42 5.27 40.59
C THR A 304 9.20 6.56 40.38
N ASP A 305 8.89 7.29 39.31
CA ASP A 305 9.53 8.56 39.05
C ASP A 305 8.73 9.67 39.74
N THR A 306 9.29 10.24 40.81
CA THR A 306 8.70 11.37 41.56
C THR A 306 8.87 12.71 40.85
N SER A 307 9.64 12.74 39.74
CA SER A 307 10.05 13.97 39.06
C SER A 307 9.48 14.10 37.65
N THR A 308 8.17 14.21 37.51
CA THR A 308 7.55 14.46 36.20
C THR A 308 6.47 15.52 36.28
N SER A 309 6.67 16.58 35.50
CA SER A 309 5.75 17.69 35.31
C SER A 309 4.47 17.19 34.66
N VAL A 310 3.39 17.15 35.45
CA VAL A 310 2.01 17.04 34.95
C VAL A 310 1.71 18.35 34.22
N ILE A 311 1.39 18.30 32.92
CA ILE A 311 0.95 19.50 32.19
C ILE A 311 -0.45 19.23 31.63
N VAL A 312 -1.36 20.12 32.04
CA VAL A 312 -2.76 20.25 31.63
C VAL A 312 -2.85 21.02 30.32
N GLU A 313 -3.93 20.74 29.57
CA GLU A 313 -4.44 21.39 28.34
C GLU A 313 -3.71 22.65 27.86
N GLY A 314 -3.12 22.60 26.65
CA GLY A 314 -2.72 23.83 25.93
C GLY A 314 -1.27 24.01 25.47
N SER A 315 -0.49 22.93 25.27
CA SER A 315 0.88 22.89 24.67
C SER A 315 2.04 23.30 25.58
N PRO A 316 3.08 22.44 25.68
CA PRO A 316 4.19 22.43 24.71
C PRO A 316 4.61 21.04 24.18
N LEU A 317 3.86 19.97 24.46
CA LEU A 317 4.22 18.59 24.09
C LEU A 317 3.50 18.05 22.83
N ALA A 318 2.78 18.92 22.09
CA ALA A 318 2.15 18.54 20.83
C ALA A 318 3.22 18.17 19.80
N SER A 319 3.19 16.92 19.33
CA SER A 319 4.07 16.45 18.27
C SER A 319 3.68 17.16 16.96
N LYS A 320 4.67 17.74 16.29
CA LYS A 320 4.49 18.49 15.04
C LYS A 320 5.08 17.69 13.89
N ILE A 321 4.35 17.60 12.79
CA ILE A 321 4.83 17.05 11.53
C ILE A 321 4.71 18.11 10.43
N SER A 322 5.67 18.19 9.50
CA SER A 322 5.53 19.04 8.32
C SER A 322 4.46 18.45 7.39
N ARG A 323 3.74 19.31 6.64
CA ARG A 323 2.75 18.85 5.66
C ARG A 323 3.34 17.91 4.60
N GLU A 324 4.57 18.17 4.17
CA GLU A 324 5.30 17.30 3.24
C GLU A 324 5.52 15.90 3.83
N ALA A 325 6.03 15.80 5.07
CA ALA A 325 6.25 14.51 5.72
C ALA A 325 4.93 13.78 6.00
N TYR A 326 3.86 14.53 6.29
CA TYR A 326 2.51 13.97 6.45
C TYR A 326 1.99 13.38 5.14
N ALA A 327 2.08 14.13 4.03
CA ALA A 327 1.63 13.68 2.73
C ALA A 327 2.40 12.47 2.23
N ASN A 328 3.71 12.41 2.48
CA ASN A 328 4.53 11.24 2.13
C ASN A 328 4.17 9.99 2.95
N MET A 329 3.64 10.15 4.18
CA MET A 329 3.28 9.02 5.05
C MET A 329 1.83 8.56 4.91
N TYR A 330 0.90 9.50 4.80
CA TYR A 330 -0.55 9.24 4.86
C TYR A 330 -1.30 9.73 3.64
N GLY A 331 -0.62 10.37 2.67
CA GLY A 331 -1.26 11.09 1.58
C GLY A 331 -1.70 12.51 1.97
N PRO A 332 -2.10 13.32 0.98
CA PRO A 332 -2.42 14.74 1.17
C PRO A 332 -3.62 14.94 2.10
N THR A 333 -3.71 16.15 2.67
CA THR A 333 -4.78 16.57 3.57
C THR A 333 -5.40 17.90 3.11
N VAL A 334 -6.36 18.43 3.88
CA VAL A 334 -7.14 19.62 3.55
C VAL A 334 -6.26 20.78 3.09
N GLY A 335 -6.59 21.30 1.90
CA GLY A 335 -5.90 22.43 1.28
C GLY A 335 -4.71 22.07 0.41
N ASP A 336 -4.20 20.84 0.47
CA ASP A 336 -3.16 20.38 -0.43
C ASP A 336 -3.74 20.15 -1.83
N LYS A 337 -2.90 20.35 -2.86
CA LYS A 337 -3.29 20.13 -4.27
C LYS A 337 -2.44 19.04 -4.90
N ILE A 338 -3.03 18.32 -5.83
CA ILE A 338 -2.41 17.18 -6.50
C ILE A 338 -2.60 17.32 -8.00
N ARG A 339 -1.54 17.14 -8.77
CA ARG A 339 -1.64 17.06 -10.22
C ARG A 339 -2.22 15.71 -10.64
N LEU A 340 -3.22 15.70 -11.51
CA LEU A 340 -3.76 14.47 -12.08
C LEU A 340 -2.88 13.98 -13.23
N GLY A 341 -2.06 12.96 -12.98
CA GLY A 341 -1.12 12.42 -13.97
C GLY A 341 -0.16 13.50 -14.47
N ASP A 342 0.03 13.58 -15.78
CA ASP A 342 0.85 14.58 -16.48
C ASP A 342 0.03 15.79 -17.01
N THR A 343 -1.22 15.92 -16.56
CA THR A 343 -2.14 16.97 -17.01
C THR A 343 -1.89 18.32 -16.30
N ASP A 344 -2.64 19.34 -16.73
CA ASP A 344 -2.69 20.67 -16.09
C ASP A 344 -3.81 20.79 -15.04
N LEU A 345 -4.46 19.68 -14.69
CA LEU A 345 -5.53 19.64 -13.70
C LEU A 345 -4.94 19.43 -12.30
N PHE A 346 -5.40 20.26 -11.36
CA PHE A 346 -5.05 20.17 -9.95
C PHE A 346 -6.28 19.89 -9.09
N ALA A 347 -6.30 18.75 -8.44
CA ALA A 347 -7.32 18.37 -7.46
C ALA A 347 -6.93 18.94 -6.08
N GLN A 348 -7.82 19.71 -5.46
CA GLN A 348 -7.63 20.23 -4.10
C GLN A 348 -8.44 19.40 -3.11
N VAL A 349 -7.83 19.00 -1.99
CA VAL A 349 -8.55 18.27 -0.93
C VAL A 349 -9.49 19.23 -0.18
N GLU A 350 -10.79 18.98 -0.27
CA GLU A 350 -11.82 19.84 0.31
C GLU A 350 -12.09 19.49 1.78
N LYS A 351 -12.10 18.20 2.10
CA LYS A 351 -12.42 17.68 3.44
C LYS A 351 -11.55 16.47 3.77
N ASP A 352 -11.20 16.36 5.04
CA ASP A 352 -10.47 15.21 5.59
C ASP A 352 -11.20 14.74 6.84
N PHE A 353 -11.50 13.44 6.90
CA PHE A 353 -12.15 12.79 8.04
C PHE A 353 -11.13 12.24 9.06
N ALA A 354 -9.83 12.34 8.77
CA ALA A 354 -8.79 11.92 9.68
C ALA A 354 -8.75 12.79 10.95
N VAL A 355 -8.52 12.14 12.08
CA VAL A 355 -8.11 12.79 13.32
C VAL A 355 -6.60 12.67 13.39
N TYR A 356 -5.90 13.80 13.28
CA TYR A 356 -4.43 13.80 13.12
C TYR A 356 -3.72 13.11 14.28
N GLY A 357 -3.01 12.02 13.97
CA GLY A 357 -2.31 11.16 14.91
C GLY A 357 -3.01 9.81 15.20
N ASP A 358 -4.24 9.61 14.72
CA ASP A 358 -4.98 8.33 14.76
C ASP A 358 -5.24 7.81 13.32
N GLU A 359 -4.31 8.02 12.40
CA GLU A 359 -4.39 7.48 11.03
C GLU A 359 -4.24 5.95 11.03
N CYS A 360 -5.09 5.28 10.25
CA CYS A 360 -5.06 3.83 10.11
C CYS A 360 -3.97 3.43 9.13
N VAL A 361 -2.79 3.04 9.61
CA VAL A 361 -1.72 2.52 8.74
C VAL A 361 -1.40 1.07 9.09
N PHE A 362 -1.43 0.22 8.07
CA PHE A 362 -1.13 -1.21 8.18
C PHE A 362 0.36 -1.52 7.93
N GLY A 363 0.89 -2.48 8.68
CA GLY A 363 2.26 -2.97 8.53
C GLY A 363 2.92 -3.40 9.84
N GLY A 364 4.12 -3.98 9.73
CA GLY A 364 4.90 -4.44 10.87
C GLY A 364 5.16 -3.34 11.89
N GLY A 365 4.57 -3.49 13.08
CA GLY A 365 4.70 -2.52 14.17
C GLY A 365 3.94 -1.21 14.00
N LYS A 366 2.97 -1.14 13.07
CA LYS A 366 2.15 0.06 12.84
C LYS A 366 0.85 0.07 13.68
N VAL A 367 -0.18 0.73 13.17
CA VAL A 367 -1.41 1.09 13.91
C VAL A 367 -2.44 -0.04 13.90
N VAL A 368 -2.72 -0.63 12.74
CA VAL A 368 -3.72 -1.69 12.58
C VAL A 368 -3.14 -3.01 13.09
N ARG A 369 -3.30 -3.23 14.40
CA ARG A 369 -2.91 -4.43 15.15
C ARG A 369 -3.87 -4.67 16.29
N ASP A 370 -3.93 -5.91 16.75
CA ASP A 370 -4.80 -6.37 17.82
C ASP A 370 -4.77 -5.46 19.06
N GLY A 371 -5.95 -5.04 19.51
CA GLY A 371 -6.15 -4.17 20.67
C GLY A 371 -5.73 -2.70 20.47
N MET A 372 -5.18 -2.35 19.31
CA MET A 372 -4.72 -0.99 18.95
C MET A 372 -5.69 -0.40 17.92
N GLY A 373 -5.27 -0.18 16.68
CA GLY A 373 -6.17 0.24 15.59
C GLY A 373 -7.13 -0.87 15.12
N GLN A 374 -6.84 -2.14 15.46
CA GLN A 374 -7.76 -3.26 15.24
C GLN A 374 -8.50 -3.54 16.55
N ALA A 375 -9.83 -3.45 16.51
CA ALA A 375 -10.70 -3.67 17.65
C ALA A 375 -10.76 -5.16 18.01
N ALA A 376 -10.58 -5.46 19.30
CA ALA A 376 -10.67 -6.81 19.84
C ALA A 376 -11.99 -6.97 20.62
N GLY A 377 -12.71 -8.08 20.41
CA GLY A 377 -13.96 -8.38 21.13
C GLY A 377 -15.25 -7.84 20.51
N TYR A 378 -15.20 -7.37 19.26
CA TYR A 378 -16.39 -7.06 18.46
C TYR A 378 -16.82 -8.27 17.63
N SER A 379 -18.11 -8.40 17.38
CA SER A 379 -18.63 -9.51 16.58
C SER A 379 -18.22 -9.35 15.12
N ALA A 380 -18.06 -10.47 14.40
CA ALA A 380 -17.80 -10.42 12.95
C ALA A 380 -18.94 -9.70 12.19
N ALA A 381 -20.15 -9.69 12.75
CA ALA A 381 -21.30 -9.02 12.16
C ALA A 381 -21.22 -7.49 12.27
N ASP A 382 -20.34 -6.93 13.11
CA ASP A 382 -20.16 -5.48 13.26
C ASP A 382 -18.90 -5.00 12.52
N CYS A 383 -17.88 -5.85 12.43
CA CYS A 383 -16.62 -5.56 11.74
C CYS A 383 -16.79 -5.41 10.22
N LEU A 384 -15.90 -4.64 9.59
CA LEU A 384 -15.80 -4.54 8.14
C LEU A 384 -15.18 -5.81 7.54
N ASP A 385 -15.49 -6.11 6.27
CA ASP A 385 -14.83 -7.17 5.52
C ASP A 385 -13.48 -6.67 4.99
N THR A 386 -13.47 -5.44 4.47
CA THR A 386 -12.26 -4.78 3.97
C THR A 386 -12.32 -3.29 4.27
N VAL A 387 -11.17 -2.70 4.60
CA VAL A 387 -11.01 -1.25 4.73
C VAL A 387 -9.94 -0.75 3.77
N ILE A 388 -10.27 0.30 3.01
CA ILE A 388 -9.27 1.06 2.24
C ILE A 388 -8.85 2.25 3.10
N THR A 389 -7.60 2.26 3.56
CA THR A 389 -7.11 3.27 4.52
C THR A 389 -6.56 4.50 3.83
N ASN A 390 -6.82 5.69 4.36
CA ASN A 390 -6.25 6.96 3.92
C ASN A 390 -6.40 7.22 2.40
N ALA A 391 -7.53 6.86 1.80
CA ALA A 391 -7.76 7.05 0.38
C ALA A 391 -8.11 8.50 0.06
N LEU A 392 -7.48 9.07 -0.96
CA LEU A 392 -8.00 10.28 -1.58
C LEU A 392 -9.10 9.90 -2.57
N ILE A 393 -10.32 10.32 -2.30
CA ILE A 393 -11.48 10.00 -3.12
C ILE A 393 -11.74 11.18 -4.04
N ILE A 394 -11.72 10.91 -5.34
CA ILE A 394 -12.16 11.86 -6.37
C ILE A 394 -13.46 11.33 -6.94
N ASP A 395 -14.53 12.05 -6.67
CA ASP A 395 -15.87 11.73 -7.15
C ASP A 395 -16.59 13.02 -7.58
N TYR A 396 -17.69 12.87 -8.31
CA TYR A 396 -18.52 14.02 -8.69
C TYR A 396 -19.14 14.73 -7.47
N THR A 397 -19.28 14.03 -6.33
CA THR A 397 -19.79 14.59 -5.07
C THR A 397 -18.78 15.49 -4.35
N GLY A 398 -17.50 15.41 -4.70
CA GLY A 398 -16.43 16.22 -4.11
C GLY A 398 -15.09 15.49 -4.04
N ILE A 399 -14.08 16.18 -3.51
CA ILE A 399 -12.72 15.63 -3.33
C ILE A 399 -12.40 15.58 -1.84
N TYR A 400 -12.37 14.37 -1.29
CA TYR A 400 -12.24 14.15 0.14
C TYR A 400 -11.23 13.06 0.48
N LYS A 401 -10.62 13.19 1.66
CA LYS A 401 -9.72 12.21 2.25
C LYS A 401 -10.48 11.43 3.32
N ALA A 402 -10.61 10.12 3.14
CA ALA A 402 -11.34 9.26 4.07
C ALA A 402 -10.89 7.81 3.99
N ASP A 403 -11.24 7.03 5.00
CA ASP A 403 -11.23 5.57 4.95
C ASP A 403 -12.53 5.07 4.30
N ILE A 404 -12.44 3.98 3.54
CA ILE A 404 -13.59 3.35 2.86
C ILE A 404 -13.84 1.99 3.50
N GLY A 405 -15.01 1.82 4.11
CA GLY A 405 -15.44 0.53 4.67
C GLY A 405 -16.26 -0.28 3.66
N ILE A 406 -15.83 -1.52 3.40
CA ILE A 406 -16.52 -2.48 2.52
C ILE A 406 -17.09 -3.61 3.37
N LYS A 407 -18.36 -3.93 3.13
CA LYS A 407 -19.07 -5.02 3.80
C LYS A 407 -20.10 -5.66 2.86
N GLY A 408 -20.12 -6.98 2.78
CA GLY A 408 -21.00 -7.72 1.87
C GLY A 408 -20.80 -7.35 0.40
N GLY A 409 -19.59 -6.96 0.01
CA GLY A 409 -19.28 -6.50 -1.34
C GLY A 409 -19.80 -5.11 -1.71
N SER A 410 -20.35 -4.35 -0.75
CA SER A 410 -20.84 -2.99 -0.94
C SER A 410 -20.05 -1.99 -0.10
N VAL A 411 -19.98 -0.73 -0.55
CA VAL A 411 -19.43 0.37 0.26
C VAL A 411 -20.42 0.66 1.39
N SER A 412 -20.03 0.33 2.61
CA SER A 412 -20.86 0.47 3.81
C SER A 412 -20.81 1.90 4.35
N SER A 413 -19.61 2.49 4.42
CA SER A 413 -19.42 3.83 4.97
C SER A 413 -18.12 4.48 4.52
N LEU A 414 -18.11 5.82 4.55
CA LEU A 414 -16.99 6.69 4.24
C LEU A 414 -16.75 7.60 5.45
N GLY A 415 -15.52 7.64 5.97
CA GLY A 415 -15.23 8.42 7.16
C GLY A 415 -13.93 7.99 7.82
N LYS A 416 -13.93 7.98 9.16
CA LYS A 416 -12.78 7.53 9.95
C LYS A 416 -12.98 6.09 10.40
N ALA A 417 -12.13 5.19 9.93
CA ALA A 417 -12.07 3.82 10.41
C ALA A 417 -11.17 3.70 11.65
N GLY A 418 -11.24 2.54 12.29
CA GLY A 418 -10.28 2.14 13.32
C GLY A 418 -10.95 1.36 14.44
N ASN A 419 -10.47 1.60 15.66
CA ASN A 419 -10.97 0.97 16.86
C ASN A 419 -11.62 2.02 17.79
N PRO A 420 -12.94 1.94 18.04
CA PRO A 420 -13.63 2.87 18.95
C PRO A 420 -13.16 2.77 20.40
N ASP A 421 -12.46 1.71 20.79
CA ASP A 421 -11.94 1.54 22.15
C ASP A 421 -10.74 2.46 22.45
N VAL A 422 -10.00 2.90 21.43
CA VAL A 422 -8.75 3.67 21.59
C VAL A 422 -8.65 4.94 20.73
N MET A 423 -9.53 5.11 19.74
CA MET A 423 -9.55 6.24 18.82
C MET A 423 -10.85 7.04 18.95
N ASN A 424 -10.74 8.36 18.80
CA ASN A 424 -11.92 9.24 18.74
C ASN A 424 -12.49 9.30 17.32
N GLY A 425 -13.82 9.41 17.21
CA GLY A 425 -14.49 9.70 15.93
C GLY A 425 -14.63 8.51 14.99
N VAL A 426 -14.43 7.28 15.48
CA VAL A 426 -14.71 6.06 14.70
C VAL A 426 -16.22 5.83 14.69
N PHE A 427 -16.81 5.70 13.51
CA PHE A 427 -18.22 5.35 13.37
C PHE A 427 -18.45 3.86 13.69
N ASP A 428 -19.62 3.52 14.24
CA ASP A 428 -19.97 2.13 14.59
C ASP A 428 -19.94 1.19 13.36
N SER A 429 -20.15 1.74 12.15
CA SER A 429 -20.07 0.99 10.90
C SER A 429 -18.66 0.87 10.30
N MET A 430 -17.64 1.45 10.95
CA MET A 430 -16.25 1.55 10.46
C MET A 430 -15.22 0.89 11.37
N ILE A 431 -15.65 -0.16 12.08
CA ILE A 431 -14.79 -0.91 13.00
C ILE A 431 -13.88 -1.86 12.22
N ILE A 432 -12.58 -1.73 12.43
CA ILE A 432 -11.58 -2.67 11.93
C ILE A 432 -11.45 -3.81 12.93
N GLY A 433 -11.90 -5.01 12.57
CA GLY A 433 -11.86 -6.19 13.44
C GLY A 433 -10.79 -7.20 13.03
N VAL A 434 -10.80 -8.35 13.71
CA VAL A 434 -9.90 -9.49 13.42
C VAL A 434 -10.16 -10.11 12.04
N SER A 435 -11.39 -9.98 11.54
CA SER A 435 -11.82 -10.49 10.23
C SER A 435 -11.72 -9.48 9.09
N THR A 436 -11.13 -8.30 9.33
CA THR A 436 -11.09 -7.21 8.36
C THR A 436 -9.78 -7.23 7.58
N GLU A 437 -9.88 -7.27 6.25
CA GLU A 437 -8.73 -7.09 5.35
C GLU A 437 -8.40 -5.59 5.18
N VAL A 438 -7.14 -5.28 4.89
CA VAL A 438 -6.68 -3.90 4.70
C VAL A 438 -6.10 -3.69 3.31
N ILE A 439 -6.62 -2.69 2.61
CA ILE A 439 -6.03 -2.16 1.39
C ILE A 439 -5.42 -0.79 1.75
N ALA A 440 -4.10 -0.69 1.66
CA ALA A 440 -3.39 0.57 1.85
C ALA A 440 -3.76 1.53 0.72
N GLY A 441 -4.48 2.63 1.03
CA GLY A 441 -4.84 3.69 0.09
C GLY A 441 -4.00 4.96 0.24
N GLU A 442 -3.05 4.98 1.20
CA GLU A 442 -2.16 6.11 1.43
C GLU A 442 -1.37 6.49 0.16
N GLY A 443 -1.44 7.77 -0.21
CA GLY A 443 -0.78 8.29 -1.41
C GLY A 443 -1.44 7.90 -2.74
N MET A 444 -2.54 7.15 -2.72
CA MET A 444 -3.29 6.75 -3.91
C MET A 444 -4.62 7.51 -4.05
N ILE A 445 -5.12 7.55 -5.28
CA ILE A 445 -6.42 8.10 -5.62
C ILE A 445 -7.39 6.94 -5.83
N VAL A 446 -8.56 7.02 -5.20
CA VAL A 446 -9.67 6.09 -5.39
C VAL A 446 -10.78 6.82 -6.15
N THR A 447 -11.31 6.14 -7.16
CA THR A 447 -12.43 6.62 -7.99
C THR A 447 -13.47 5.51 -8.10
N ALA A 448 -14.69 5.87 -8.47
CA ALA A 448 -15.67 4.88 -8.89
C ALA A 448 -15.18 4.18 -10.17
N GLY A 449 -15.48 2.88 -10.30
CA GLY A 449 -15.21 2.17 -11.54
C GLY A 449 -15.97 2.80 -12.70
N ALA A 450 -15.31 2.95 -13.84
CA ALA A 450 -15.91 3.61 -15.00
C ALA A 450 -17.07 2.78 -15.56
N ILE A 451 -18.08 3.49 -16.07
CA ILE A 451 -19.26 2.90 -16.73
C ILE A 451 -19.21 3.31 -18.19
N ASP A 452 -19.00 2.34 -19.08
CA ASP A 452 -19.12 2.53 -20.51
C ASP A 452 -20.52 2.10 -20.95
N CYS A 453 -21.31 3.05 -21.42
CA CYS A 453 -22.69 2.84 -21.84
C CYS A 453 -22.89 2.65 -23.34
N HIS A 454 -21.81 2.56 -24.12
CA HIS A 454 -21.87 2.37 -25.56
C HIS A 454 -20.85 1.31 -26.02
N VAL A 455 -20.99 0.09 -25.50
CA VAL A 455 -20.07 -1.01 -25.83
C VAL A 455 -20.62 -1.88 -26.95
N HIS A 456 -19.83 -2.05 -28.01
CA HIS A 456 -20.09 -3.06 -29.03
C HIS A 456 -19.44 -4.39 -28.62
N PHE A 457 -20.24 -5.44 -28.36
CA PHE A 457 -19.70 -6.75 -27.96
C PHE A 457 -19.17 -7.57 -29.15
N ILE A 458 -18.11 -7.06 -29.78
CA ILE A 458 -17.46 -7.65 -30.96
C ILE A 458 -16.65 -8.90 -30.59
N CYS A 459 -15.89 -8.84 -29.50
CA CYS A 459 -15.01 -9.91 -29.07
C CYS A 459 -14.82 -9.89 -27.55
N PRO A 460 -14.49 -11.01 -26.89
CA PRO A 460 -14.27 -11.03 -25.45
C PRO A 460 -13.01 -10.27 -25.01
N GLN A 461 -12.05 -10.03 -25.91
CA GLN A 461 -10.80 -9.34 -25.58
C GLN A 461 -11.03 -7.91 -25.10
N LEU A 462 -12.03 -7.21 -25.65
CA LEU A 462 -12.36 -5.85 -25.22
C LEU A 462 -12.80 -5.79 -23.75
N ALA A 463 -13.39 -6.87 -23.21
CA ALA A 463 -13.78 -6.92 -21.81
C ALA A 463 -12.55 -6.92 -20.88
N TYR A 464 -11.47 -7.60 -21.28
CA TYR A 464 -10.21 -7.60 -20.55
C TYR A 464 -9.53 -6.23 -20.62
N GLU A 465 -9.57 -5.57 -21.79
CA GLU A 465 -9.02 -4.21 -21.95
C GLU A 465 -9.82 -3.18 -21.14
N ALA A 466 -11.16 -3.30 -21.13
CA ALA A 466 -12.06 -2.44 -20.39
C ALA A 466 -11.73 -2.48 -18.88
N ILE A 467 -11.70 -3.67 -18.28
CA ILE A 467 -11.37 -3.81 -16.85
C ILE A 467 -9.92 -3.41 -16.54
N ALA A 468 -8.97 -3.69 -17.43
CA ALA A 468 -7.57 -3.24 -17.26
C ALA A 468 -7.42 -1.71 -17.29
N SER A 469 -8.30 -1.02 -18.01
CA SER A 469 -8.35 0.46 -18.05
C SER A 469 -9.14 1.08 -16.88
N GLY A 470 -9.83 0.27 -16.07
CA GLY A 470 -10.64 0.73 -14.92
C GLY A 470 -12.16 0.80 -15.17
N ILE A 471 -12.66 0.28 -16.29
CA ILE A 471 -14.10 0.14 -16.57
C ILE A 471 -14.62 -1.12 -15.87
N THR A 472 -15.60 -0.95 -14.98
CA THR A 472 -16.19 -2.06 -14.23
C THR A 472 -17.60 -2.40 -14.68
N THR A 473 -18.23 -1.53 -15.47
CA THR A 473 -19.58 -1.75 -16.01
C THR A 473 -19.60 -1.46 -17.50
N MET A 474 -20.10 -2.40 -18.30
CA MET A 474 -20.28 -2.27 -19.74
C MET A 474 -21.76 -2.43 -20.09
N ILE A 475 -22.32 -1.48 -20.82
CA ILE A 475 -23.69 -1.51 -21.32
C ILE A 475 -23.65 -1.29 -22.84
N GLY A 476 -24.39 -2.11 -23.57
CA GLY A 476 -24.47 -2.06 -25.02
C GLY A 476 -25.02 -3.37 -25.56
N GLY A 477 -24.65 -3.73 -26.78
CA GLY A 477 -25.16 -4.92 -27.44
C GLY A 477 -24.22 -5.47 -28.51
N GLY A 478 -24.48 -6.71 -28.90
CA GLY A 478 -23.65 -7.43 -29.84
C GLY A 478 -23.70 -8.94 -29.69
N THR A 479 -23.39 -9.65 -30.78
CA THR A 479 -23.36 -11.11 -30.83
C THR A 479 -22.03 -11.62 -31.40
N GLY A 480 -20.94 -10.89 -31.19
CA GLY A 480 -19.62 -11.21 -31.72
C GLY A 480 -19.26 -10.40 -32.99
N PRO A 481 -18.33 -10.88 -33.84
CA PRO A 481 -17.74 -10.08 -34.91
C PRO A 481 -18.61 -9.95 -36.17
N ALA A 482 -19.93 -10.10 -36.03
CA ALA A 482 -20.88 -9.93 -37.14
C ALA A 482 -20.99 -8.46 -37.57
N ASP A 483 -21.26 -8.21 -38.84
CA ASP A 483 -21.32 -6.84 -39.39
C ASP A 483 -22.37 -5.97 -38.70
N GLY A 484 -23.47 -6.56 -38.22
CA GLY A 484 -24.46 -5.87 -37.39
C GLY A 484 -23.84 -5.32 -36.11
N THR A 485 -23.22 -6.16 -35.29
CA THR A 485 -22.55 -5.74 -34.04
C THR A 485 -21.40 -4.77 -34.27
N ARG A 486 -20.70 -4.88 -35.41
CA ARG A 486 -19.64 -3.94 -35.77
C ARG A 486 -20.16 -2.55 -36.12
N ALA A 487 -21.44 -2.41 -36.47
CA ALA A 487 -22.06 -1.15 -36.87
C ALA A 487 -23.04 -0.59 -35.81
N THR A 488 -23.70 -1.44 -35.04
CA THR A 488 -24.75 -1.05 -34.08
C THR A 488 -24.51 -1.65 -32.70
N THR A 489 -24.73 -0.84 -31.67
CA THR A 489 -24.80 -1.26 -30.26
C THR A 489 -26.19 -1.73 -29.86
#